data_AF-A0A1E5H0W7-F1
#
_entry.id   AF-A0A1E5H0W7-F1
#
_cell.length_a   1.000
_cell.length_b   1.000
_cell.length_c   1.000
_cell.angle_alpha   90.00
_cell.angle_beta   90.00
_cell.angle_gamma   90.00
#
_symmetry.space_group_name_H-M   'P 1'
#
loop_
_entity.id
_entity.type
_entity.pdbx_description
1 polymer ?
#
loop_
_entity_poly.entity_id
_entity_poly.type
_entity_poly.pdbx_seq_one_letter_code
_entity_poly.pdbx_strand_id
1 'polypeptide(L)'
;MLIFVFSGMGKTTLAQDNPNIIDLETLKYEWIYDDVAKDWHDEELKGRDDVRKRNPDFPKNYVDFLEKQTEEQIMILCPTNELVIDELIDRGYSYTAIYPSKKAFEKYYLDRFNERGNSKVFIDMLTLNFEEYIKILKKGSAVNIEINADIFLNEVLNNFNWKEKKI
;
A
#
# COMPACT_ATOMS: atom_id res chain seq x y z
N MET A 1 -2.95 -6.39 -12.72
CA MET A 1 -3.26 -7.09 -11.45
C MET A 1 -3.11 -6.09 -10.31
N LEU A 2 -4.07 -6.03 -9.38
CA LEU A 2 -4.05 -5.10 -8.25
C LEU A 2 -3.68 -5.83 -6.95
N ILE A 3 -2.62 -5.37 -6.28
CA ILE A 3 -2.14 -5.93 -5.02
C ILE A 3 -2.02 -4.83 -3.97
N PHE A 4 -2.81 -4.90 -2.91
CA PHE A 4 -2.61 -4.10 -1.72
C PHE A 4 -1.55 -4.76 -0.84
N VAL A 5 -0.48 -4.04 -0.55
CA VAL A 5 0.63 -4.55 0.25
C VAL A 5 0.84 -3.66 1.46
N PHE A 6 0.80 -4.27 2.64
CA PHE A 6 1.06 -3.59 3.90
C PHE A 6 2.42 -2.86 3.87
N SER A 7 2.54 -1.76 4.61
CA SER A 7 3.77 -0.97 4.64
C SER A 7 4.96 -1.77 5.19
N GLY A 8 6.18 -1.44 4.77
CA GLY A 8 7.40 -2.11 5.23
C GLY A 8 7.71 -3.46 4.56
N MET A 9 6.90 -3.92 3.59
CA MET A 9 7.14 -5.19 2.88
C MET A 9 8.05 -5.08 1.64
N GLY A 10 8.54 -3.88 1.27
CA GLY A 10 9.49 -3.70 0.16
C GLY A 10 8.89 -3.40 -1.22
N LYS A 11 7.69 -2.78 -1.28
CA LYS A 11 7.04 -2.35 -2.54
C LYS A 11 7.96 -1.54 -3.44
N THR A 12 8.52 -0.46 -2.90
CA THR A 12 9.32 0.52 -3.65
C THR A 12 10.56 -0.11 -4.27
N THR A 13 11.28 -0.93 -3.48
CA THR A 13 12.46 -1.68 -3.96
C THR A 13 12.08 -2.61 -5.11
N LEU A 14 10.97 -3.36 -4.97
CA LEU A 14 10.52 -4.26 -6.02
C LEU A 14 10.13 -3.54 -7.32
N ALA A 15 9.46 -2.39 -7.23
CA ALA A 15 9.05 -1.62 -8.40
C ALA A 15 10.24 -0.97 -9.13
N GLN A 16 11.27 -0.54 -8.39
CA GLN A 16 12.50 0.00 -8.99
C GLN A 16 13.22 -1.02 -9.87
N ASP A 17 13.18 -2.30 -9.48
CA ASP A 17 13.87 -3.39 -10.18
C ASP A 17 13.02 -4.02 -11.30
N ASN A 18 11.75 -3.63 -11.47
CA ASN A 18 10.85 -4.25 -12.44
C ASN A 18 9.92 -3.24 -13.13
N PRO A 19 10.13 -2.94 -14.43
CA PRO A 19 9.34 -1.95 -15.16
C PRO A 19 7.87 -2.36 -15.36
N ASN A 20 7.51 -3.62 -15.13
CA ASN A 20 6.13 -4.11 -15.20
C ASN A 20 5.41 -4.05 -13.85
N ILE A 21 6.02 -3.41 -12.84
CA ILE A 21 5.47 -3.22 -11.50
C ILE A 21 5.45 -1.73 -11.19
N ILE A 22 4.27 -1.21 -10.82
CA ILE A 22 4.12 0.18 -10.35
C ILE A 22 3.89 0.16 -8.84
N ASP A 23 4.75 0.83 -8.09
CA ASP A 23 4.46 1.21 -6.70
C ASP A 23 3.63 2.50 -6.71
N LEU A 24 2.31 2.36 -6.57
CA LEU A 24 1.38 3.47 -6.65
C LEU A 24 1.01 3.92 -5.23
N GLU A 25 1.68 4.97 -4.77
CA GLU A 25 1.38 5.61 -3.48
C GLU A 25 0.14 6.52 -3.58
N THR A 26 -0.68 6.55 -2.53
CA THR A 26 -1.91 7.37 -2.50
C THR A 26 -1.65 8.84 -2.19
N LEU A 27 -0.50 9.17 -1.59
CA LEU A 27 -0.24 10.49 -1.01
C LEU A 27 -0.49 11.66 -1.98
N LYS A 28 -0.08 11.51 -3.24
CA LYS A 28 -0.21 12.55 -4.29
C LYS A 28 -1.63 12.72 -4.83
N TYR A 29 -2.47 11.72 -4.60
CA TYR A 29 -3.88 11.73 -5.00
C TYR A 29 -4.78 12.17 -3.84
N GLU A 30 -4.40 11.78 -2.62
CA GLU A 30 -5.15 11.98 -1.39
C GLU A 30 -5.00 13.38 -0.82
N TRP A 31 -3.82 13.98 -0.98
CA TRP A 31 -3.45 15.22 -0.31
C TRP A 31 -3.01 16.28 -1.30
N ILE A 32 -3.42 17.52 -1.02
CA ILE A 32 -2.89 18.73 -1.63
C ILE A 32 -1.94 19.35 -0.60
N TYR A 33 -0.66 19.44 -0.94
CA TYR A 33 0.39 19.94 -0.04
C TYR A 33 0.61 21.44 -0.19
N ASP A 34 1.00 22.07 0.90
CA ASP A 34 1.45 23.46 0.92
C ASP A 34 2.83 23.60 0.26
N ASP A 35 3.16 24.82 -0.18
CA ASP A 35 4.39 25.11 -0.92
C ASP A 35 5.68 24.73 -0.18
N VAL A 36 5.66 24.77 1.16
CA VAL A 36 6.79 24.43 2.02
C VAL A 36 7.17 22.94 1.97
N ALA A 37 6.25 22.09 1.52
CA ALA A 37 6.40 20.63 1.49
C ALA A 37 6.65 20.10 0.06
N LYS A 38 6.79 20.98 -0.94
CA LYS A 38 6.93 20.60 -2.36
C LYS A 38 8.15 19.73 -2.67
N ASP A 39 9.26 19.94 -1.95
CA ASP A 39 10.53 19.25 -2.20
C ASP A 39 10.77 18.07 -1.25
N TRP A 40 9.81 17.74 -0.37
CA TRP A 40 9.97 16.68 0.61
C TRP A 40 9.70 15.31 -0.03
N HIS A 41 10.41 14.29 0.44
CA HIS A 41 10.21 12.93 -0.01
C HIS A 41 8.88 12.35 0.53
N ASP A 42 8.23 11.45 -0.22
CA ASP A 42 6.94 10.87 0.14
C ASP A 42 6.95 10.22 1.55
N GLU A 43 8.06 9.59 1.94
CA GLU A 43 8.25 9.04 3.30
C GLU A 43 8.30 10.11 4.41
N GLU A 44 8.83 11.30 4.12
CA GLU A 44 8.88 12.42 5.08
C GLU A 44 7.50 13.05 5.28
N LEU A 45 6.65 12.97 4.26
CA LEU A 45 5.26 13.45 4.28
C LEU A 45 4.31 12.53 5.06
N LYS A 46 4.69 11.27 5.30
CA LYS A 46 3.83 10.30 6.02
C LYS A 46 3.63 10.74 7.48
N GLY A 47 2.37 11.05 7.82
CA GLY A 47 1.96 11.51 9.14
C GLY A 47 2.06 13.03 9.36
N ARG A 48 2.27 13.82 8.31
CA ARG A 48 2.36 15.30 8.39
C ARG A 48 1.04 15.96 7.99
N ASP A 49 0.13 16.08 8.95
CA ASP A 49 -1.17 16.77 8.76
C ASP A 49 -1.05 18.30 8.81
N ASP A 50 0.09 18.83 9.25
CA ASP A 50 0.38 20.26 9.42
C ASP A 50 0.59 21.03 8.11
N VAL A 51 0.82 20.33 6.99
CA VAL A 51 1.25 20.90 5.71
C VAL A 51 0.40 20.43 4.52
N ARG A 52 -0.80 19.90 4.79
CA ARG A 52 -1.65 19.30 3.76
C ARG A 52 -3.13 19.50 4.02
N LYS A 53 -3.92 19.51 2.94
CA LYS A 53 -5.38 19.44 2.98
C LYS A 53 -5.87 18.28 2.12
N ARG A 54 -7.05 17.74 2.47
CA ARG A 54 -7.66 16.64 1.74
C ARG A 54 -7.97 17.06 0.29
N ASN A 55 -7.62 16.21 -0.67
CA ASN A 55 -8.07 16.37 -2.04
C ASN A 55 -9.55 15.97 -2.14
N PRO A 56 -10.46 16.87 -2.58
CA PRO A 56 -11.89 16.57 -2.70
C PRO A 56 -12.21 15.47 -3.72
N ASP A 57 -11.32 15.20 -4.69
CA ASP A 57 -11.55 14.18 -5.71
C ASP A 57 -11.15 12.77 -5.26
N PHE A 58 -10.53 12.64 -4.08
CA PHE A 58 -10.14 11.35 -3.53
C PHE A 58 -11.34 10.65 -2.87
N PRO A 59 -11.55 9.33 -3.09
CA PRO A 59 -10.65 8.35 -3.72
C PRO A 59 -10.83 8.18 -5.24
N LYS A 60 -11.80 8.85 -5.86
CA LYS A 60 -12.19 8.62 -7.26
C LYS A 60 -11.05 8.87 -8.22
N ASN A 61 -10.30 9.97 -8.07
CA ASN A 61 -9.14 10.28 -8.90
C ASN A 61 -8.05 9.18 -8.90
N TYR A 62 -7.86 8.51 -7.75
CA TYR A 62 -6.90 7.43 -7.60
C TYR A 62 -7.41 6.15 -8.26
N VAL A 63 -8.68 5.80 -8.05
CA VAL A 63 -9.28 4.60 -8.65
C VAL A 63 -9.41 4.75 -10.17
N ASP A 64 -9.80 5.92 -10.68
CA ASP A 64 -9.82 6.20 -12.12
C ASP A 64 -8.43 6.04 -12.77
N PHE A 65 -7.36 6.38 -12.04
CA PHE A 65 -6.00 6.15 -12.51
C PHE A 65 -5.66 4.66 -12.50
N LEU A 66 -5.99 3.94 -11.42
CA LEU A 66 -5.79 2.49 -11.33
C LEU A 66 -6.43 1.75 -12.51
N GLU A 67 -7.68 2.07 -12.85
CA GLU A 67 -8.41 1.43 -13.94
C GLU A 67 -7.63 1.50 -15.26
N LYS A 68 -7.16 2.70 -15.62
CA LYS A 68 -6.37 2.93 -16.83
C LYS A 68 -5.08 2.11 -16.85
N GLN A 69 -4.42 1.93 -15.71
CA GLN A 69 -3.17 1.18 -15.61
C GLN A 69 -3.39 -0.35 -15.67
N THR A 70 -4.54 -0.83 -15.18
CA THR A 70 -4.82 -2.28 -15.20
C THR A 70 -5.03 -2.86 -16.60
N GLU A 71 -5.39 -2.03 -17.58
CA GLU A 71 -5.53 -2.42 -18.98
C GLU A 71 -4.18 -2.82 -19.63
N GLU A 72 -3.06 -2.37 -19.07
CA GLU A 72 -1.71 -2.58 -19.62
C GLU A 72 -1.00 -3.87 -19.16
N GLN A 73 -1.70 -4.79 -18.47
CA GLN A 73 -1.15 -6.01 -17.86
C GLN A 73 -0.06 -5.77 -16.79
N ILE A 74 -0.02 -4.57 -16.21
CA ILE A 74 0.92 -4.17 -15.16
C ILE A 74 0.47 -4.71 -13.79
N MET A 75 1.43 -5.05 -12.92
CA MET A 75 1.16 -5.29 -11.50
C MET A 75 1.23 -3.97 -10.75
N ILE A 76 0.16 -3.61 -10.04
CA ILE A 76 0.10 -2.36 -9.28
C ILE A 76 0.10 -2.69 -7.79
N LEU A 77 1.07 -2.11 -7.07
CA LEU A 77 1.20 -2.22 -5.63
C LEU A 77 0.58 -0.98 -4.99
N CYS A 78 -0.36 -1.17 -4.07
CA CYS A 78 -1.03 -0.08 -3.38
C CYS A 78 -0.81 -0.19 -1.86
N PRO A 79 -0.68 0.93 -1.14
CA PRO A 79 -0.75 0.93 0.32
C PRO A 79 -2.19 0.71 0.80
N THR A 80 -2.37 0.28 2.06
CA THR A 80 -3.70 0.14 2.67
C THR A 80 -4.38 1.50 2.79
N ASN A 81 -5.55 1.67 2.15
CA ASN A 81 -6.40 2.85 2.31
C ASN A 81 -7.88 2.44 2.21
N GLU A 82 -8.68 2.75 3.23
CA GLU A 82 -10.07 2.31 3.33
C GLU A 82 -10.95 2.86 2.21
N LEU A 83 -10.88 4.16 1.94
CA LEU A 83 -11.72 4.81 0.95
C LEU A 83 -11.43 4.30 -0.47
N VAL A 84 -10.17 3.99 -0.76
CA VAL A 84 -9.79 3.37 -2.05
C VAL A 84 -10.37 1.97 -2.16
N ILE A 85 -10.28 1.16 -1.10
CA ILE A 85 -10.81 -0.21 -1.09
C ILE A 85 -12.33 -0.20 -1.24
N ASP A 86 -13.03 0.69 -0.54
CA ASP A 86 -14.48 0.82 -0.63
C ASP A 86 -14.91 1.23 -2.05
N GLU A 87 -14.25 2.23 -2.67
CA GLU A 87 -14.56 2.63 -4.06
C GLU A 87 -14.24 1.51 -5.07
N LEU A 88 -13.17 0.73 -4.87
CA LEU A 88 -12.88 -0.44 -5.72
C LEU A 88 -13.95 -1.52 -5.63
N ILE A 89 -14.42 -1.80 -4.41
CA ILE A 89 -15.50 -2.77 -4.17
C ILE A 89 -16.79 -2.29 -4.83
N ASP A 90 -17.14 -1.01 -4.68
CA ASP A 90 -18.33 -0.41 -5.28
C ASP A 90 -18.31 -0.49 -6.82
N ARG A 91 -17.12 -0.41 -7.42
CA ARG A 91 -16.91 -0.58 -8.88
C ARG A 91 -16.76 -2.03 -9.32
N GLY A 92 -16.80 -3.00 -8.41
CA GLY A 92 -16.73 -4.42 -8.72
C GLY A 92 -15.32 -4.95 -9.01
N TYR A 93 -14.26 -4.25 -8.59
CA TYR A 93 -12.89 -4.73 -8.76
C TYR A 93 -12.50 -5.73 -7.68
N SER A 94 -11.83 -6.81 -8.11
CA SER A 94 -11.15 -7.74 -7.20
C SER A 94 -9.69 -7.35 -7.00
N TYR A 95 -9.14 -7.63 -5.82
CA TYR A 95 -7.73 -7.37 -5.50
C TYR A 95 -7.14 -8.47 -4.62
N THR A 96 -5.81 -8.52 -4.56
CA THR A 96 -5.06 -9.35 -3.61
C THR A 96 -4.54 -8.49 -2.47
N ALA A 97 -4.72 -8.92 -1.23
CA ALA A 97 -4.16 -8.30 -0.05
C ALA A 97 -2.99 -9.14 0.48
N ILE A 98 -1.82 -8.52 0.63
CA ILE A 98 -0.61 -9.13 1.20
C ILE A 98 -0.22 -8.35 2.45
N TYR A 99 -0.15 -9.05 3.57
CA TYR A 99 0.13 -8.44 4.87
C TYR A 99 0.85 -9.43 5.81
N PRO A 100 1.67 -8.94 6.74
CA PRO A 100 2.24 -9.79 7.78
C PRO A 100 1.17 -10.21 8.79
N SER A 101 1.34 -11.35 9.46
CA SER A 101 0.58 -11.63 10.67
C SER A 101 0.98 -10.66 11.79
N LYS A 102 0.13 -10.49 12.81
CA LYS A 102 0.46 -9.61 13.95
C LYS A 102 1.79 -9.98 14.60
N LYS A 103 2.02 -11.28 14.81
CA LYS A 103 3.27 -11.79 15.39
C LYS A 103 4.48 -11.48 14.51
N ALA A 104 4.36 -11.63 13.18
CA ALA A 104 5.45 -11.31 12.27
C ALA A 104 5.69 -9.79 12.23
N PHE A 105 4.62 -8.99 12.20
CA PHE A 105 4.69 -7.53 12.21
C PHE A 105 5.47 -7.00 13.42
N GLU A 106 5.07 -7.43 14.62
CA GLU A 106 5.70 -7.04 15.88
C GLU A 106 7.16 -7.51 15.99
N LYS A 107 7.47 -8.69 15.44
CA LYS A 107 8.80 -9.30 15.57
C LYS A 107 9.82 -8.80 14.54
N TYR A 108 9.38 -8.45 13.34
CA TYR A 108 10.29 -8.21 12.20
C TYR A 108 10.02 -6.91 11.46
N TYR A 109 8.75 -6.56 11.23
CA TYR A 109 8.44 -5.43 10.34
C TYR A 109 8.57 -4.09 11.04
N LEU A 110 8.32 -4.00 12.35
CA LEU A 110 8.54 -2.78 13.14
C LEU A 110 9.98 -2.26 13.01
N ASP A 111 10.97 -3.16 13.06
CA ASP A 111 12.39 -2.81 12.93
C ASP A 111 12.69 -2.17 11.57
N ARG A 112 12.03 -2.65 10.50
CA ARG A 112 12.19 -2.07 9.15
C ARG A 112 11.77 -0.60 9.08
N PHE A 113 10.75 -0.19 9.84
CA PHE A 113 10.34 1.23 9.89
C PHE A 113 11.33 2.08 10.68
N ASN A 114 11.87 1.55 11.79
CA ASN A 114 12.90 2.21 12.58
C ASN A 114 14.19 2.41 11.76
N GLU A 115 14.65 1.37 11.05
CA GLU A 115 15.84 1.40 10.20
C GLU A 115 15.72 2.40 9.04
N ARG A 116 14.51 2.57 8.50
CA ARG A 116 14.20 3.57 7.47
C ARG A 116 14.14 5.00 7.99
N GLY A 117 14.16 5.19 9.32
CA GLY A 117 14.03 6.51 9.94
C GLY A 117 12.61 7.07 9.89
N ASN A 118 11.58 6.22 9.77
CA ASN A 118 10.20 6.69 9.85
C ASN A 118 9.91 7.32 11.22
N SER A 119 9.06 8.34 11.25
CA SER A 119 8.76 9.06 12.49
C SER A 119 8.07 8.16 13.53
N LYS A 120 8.35 8.40 14.82
CA LYS A 120 7.70 7.66 15.92
C LYS A 120 6.17 7.73 15.83
N VAL A 121 5.63 8.90 15.48
CA VAL A 121 4.19 9.12 15.30
C VAL A 121 3.61 8.16 14.26
N PHE A 122 4.30 7.99 13.12
CA PHE A 122 3.86 7.07 12.08
C PHE A 122 3.94 5.61 12.52
N ILE A 123 5.03 5.21 13.20
CA ILE A 123 5.21 3.84 13.71
C ILE A 123 4.17 3.50 14.77
N ASP A 124 3.93 4.41 15.73
CA ASP A 124 2.90 4.24 16.77
C ASP A 124 1.51 4.10 16.14
N MET A 125 1.20 4.93 15.13
CA MET A 125 -0.07 4.89 14.41
C MET A 125 -0.26 3.55 13.70
N LEU A 126 0.76 3.03 13.00
CA LEU A 126 0.70 1.71 12.36
C LEU A 126 0.51 0.59 13.37
N THR A 127 1.20 0.67 14.51
CA THR A 127 1.15 -0.34 15.56
C THR A 127 -0.23 -0.38 16.22
N LEU A 128 -0.76 0.79 16.59
CA LEU A 128 -2.06 0.93 17.24
C LEU A 128 -3.21 0.46 16.34
N ASN A 129 -3.13 0.76 15.04
CA ASN A 129 -4.20 0.50 14.08
C ASN A 129 -3.97 -0.76 13.24
N PHE A 130 -2.95 -1.58 13.57
CA PHE A 130 -2.57 -2.74 12.76
C PHE A 130 -3.76 -3.65 12.43
N GLU A 131 -4.54 -4.03 13.43
CA GLU A 131 -5.68 -4.95 13.24
C GLU A 131 -6.78 -4.33 12.38
N GLU A 132 -7.03 -3.02 12.50
CA GLU A 132 -7.99 -2.32 11.65
C GLU A 132 -7.50 -2.25 10.21
N TYR A 133 -6.19 -2.02 9.99
CA TYR A 133 -5.63 -2.09 8.64
C TYR A 133 -5.78 -3.47 8.00
N ILE A 134 -5.57 -4.55 8.77
CA ILE A 134 -5.79 -5.91 8.27
C ILE A 134 -7.28 -6.13 7.96
N LYS A 135 -8.18 -5.66 8.81
CA LYS A 135 -9.63 -5.75 8.58
C LYS A 135 -10.05 -4.99 7.32
N ILE A 136 -9.52 -3.79 7.09
CA ILE A 136 -9.73 -2.99 5.87
C ILE A 136 -9.24 -3.78 4.64
N LEU A 137 -8.02 -4.33 4.69
CA LEU A 137 -7.46 -5.13 3.60
C LEU A 137 -8.32 -6.34 3.24
N LYS A 138 -8.98 -6.93 4.24
CA LYS A 138 -9.82 -8.14 4.09
C LYS A 138 -11.26 -7.85 3.64
N LYS A 139 -11.64 -6.59 3.39
CA LYS A 139 -12.98 -6.24 2.89
C LYS A 139 -13.28 -6.90 1.53
N GLY A 140 -14.56 -7.04 1.23
CA GLY A 140 -15.04 -7.56 -0.07
C GLY A 140 -14.59 -8.99 -0.36
N SER A 141 -14.23 -9.25 -1.61
CA SER A 141 -13.77 -10.58 -2.09
C SER A 141 -12.25 -10.66 -2.25
N ALA A 142 -11.50 -9.95 -1.39
CA ALA A 142 -10.05 -9.93 -1.44
C ALA A 142 -9.44 -11.35 -1.34
N VAL A 143 -8.47 -11.65 -2.20
CA VAL A 143 -7.59 -12.81 -2.02
C VAL A 143 -6.56 -12.43 -0.95
N ASN A 144 -6.55 -13.12 0.18
CA ASN A 144 -5.73 -12.75 1.32
C ASN A 144 -4.49 -13.66 1.45
N ILE A 145 -3.31 -13.04 1.53
CA ILE A 145 -2.04 -13.71 1.75
C ILE A 145 -1.40 -13.15 3.02
N GLU A 146 -1.47 -13.94 4.09
CA GLU A 146 -0.88 -13.60 5.37
C GLU A 146 0.54 -14.18 5.50
N ILE A 147 1.51 -13.33 5.85
CA ILE A 147 2.92 -13.69 5.95
C ILE A 147 3.34 -13.83 7.41
N ASN A 148 3.79 -15.03 7.78
CA ASN A 148 4.21 -15.37 9.14
C ASN A 148 5.74 -15.36 9.34
N ALA A 149 6.48 -14.74 8.41
CA ALA A 149 7.94 -14.78 8.36
C ALA A 149 8.54 -13.40 8.03
N ASP A 150 9.84 -13.28 8.30
CA ASP A 150 10.67 -12.14 7.89
C ASP A 150 11.08 -12.29 6.42
N ILE A 151 10.19 -11.91 5.52
CA ILE A 151 10.42 -11.98 4.07
C ILE A 151 9.99 -10.67 3.41
N PHE A 152 10.52 -10.39 2.24
CA PHE A 152 10.12 -9.25 1.43
C PHE A 152 9.13 -9.65 0.34
N LEU A 153 8.45 -8.66 -0.24
CA LEU A 153 7.42 -8.87 -1.25
C LEU A 153 7.97 -9.61 -2.49
N ASN A 154 9.21 -9.36 -2.90
CA ASN A 154 9.85 -10.09 -4.00
C ASN A 154 9.89 -11.61 -3.74
N GLU A 155 10.21 -12.05 -2.52
CA GLU A 155 10.22 -13.46 -2.14
C GLU A 155 8.81 -14.04 -2.10
N VAL A 156 7.83 -13.27 -1.57
CA VAL A 156 6.41 -13.65 -1.64
C VAL A 156 6.00 -13.84 -3.09
N LEU A 157 6.40 -12.93 -3.99
CA LEU A 157 6.01 -13.02 -5.38
C LEU A 157 6.67 -14.19 -6.11
N ASN A 158 7.91 -14.55 -5.79
CA ASN A 158 8.57 -15.70 -6.40
C ASN A 158 7.98 -17.05 -5.95
N ASN A 159 7.46 -17.12 -4.73
CA ASN A 159 6.92 -18.35 -4.14
C ASN A 159 5.49 -18.70 -4.59
N PHE A 160 4.81 -17.76 -5.24
CA PHE A 160 3.44 -17.95 -5.73
C PHE A 160 3.47 -17.84 -7.26
N ASN A 161 2.81 -18.76 -7.97
CA ASN A 161 2.81 -18.76 -9.44
C ASN A 161 1.82 -17.70 -9.97
N TRP A 162 2.16 -16.40 -9.85
CA TRP A 162 1.28 -15.28 -10.18
C TRP A 162 0.95 -15.12 -11.66
N LYS A 163 1.75 -15.74 -12.54
CA LYS A 163 1.61 -15.61 -13.99
C LYS A 163 0.33 -16.29 -14.55
N GLU A 164 -0.39 -17.07 -13.74
CA GLU A 164 -1.50 -17.89 -14.23
C GLU A 164 -2.89 -17.41 -13.77
N LYS A 165 -2.98 -16.46 -12.83
CA LYS A 165 -4.28 -15.93 -12.40
C LYS A 165 -4.66 -14.71 -13.21
N LYS A 166 -5.29 -14.96 -14.37
CA LYS A 166 -6.18 -13.97 -14.98
C LYS A 166 -7.30 -13.68 -13.98
N ILE A 167 -7.44 -12.41 -13.61
CA ILE A 167 -8.68 -11.86 -13.04
C ILE A 167 -9.74 -11.92 -14.15
#